data_AF-A0A820JPR3-F1
#
_entry.id   AF-A0A820JPR3-F1
#
_cell.length_a   1.000
_cell.length_b   1.000
_cell.length_c   1.000
_cell.angle_alpha   90.00
_cell.angle_beta   90.00
_cell.angle_gamma   90.00
#
_symmetry.space_group_name_H-M   'P 1'
#
loop_
_entity.id
_entity.type
_entity.pdbx_description
1 polymer ?
#
loop_
_entity_poly.entity_id
_entity_poly.type
_entity_poly.pdbx_seq_one_letter_code
_entity_poly.pdbx_strand_id
1 'polypeptide(L)'
;NLHDTEAMDCAPWENIHNYLKRYANKFHLIERIRFETKIILIDKNDLKNGNLPLIVKVETANGGHETFEFDLIVVATGLFSTPEKPNFRGQNNFAGSIQHITDIKSEDQLKNKRVIVIGGAKSAVDMATLAAMHARSCHMVFSHSYWILPHKILHGYVPLDFGFTRILTNIFDPFPNAPHSAAFYFLHRVFSFVFTKISDSIANFLISKYKSDLFADEKFIPKESIRNPHNIMRIT
;
A
#
# COMPACT_ATOMS: atom_id res chain seq x y z
N ASN A 1 31.76 -15.92 2.97
CA ASN A 1 30.43 -16.13 3.59
C ASN A 1 29.36 -15.88 2.55
N LEU A 2 29.04 -16.95 1.80
CA LEU A 2 27.99 -17.02 0.78
C LEU A 2 26.83 -17.86 1.35
N HIS A 3 26.33 -17.45 2.49
CA HIS A 3 25.03 -17.89 2.99
C HIS A 3 24.12 -16.67 2.88
N ASP A 4 22.87 -16.90 2.43
CA ASP A 4 21.80 -15.93 2.19
C ASP A 4 21.60 -15.53 0.72
N THR A 5 21.62 -16.51 -0.18
CA THR A 5 20.87 -16.46 -1.45
C THR A 5 19.70 -17.43 -1.43
N GLU A 6 18.89 -17.40 -0.36
CA GLU A 6 17.46 -17.59 -0.59
C GLU A 6 16.99 -16.29 -1.21
N ALA A 7 16.46 -16.34 -2.43
CA ALA A 7 15.87 -15.18 -3.07
C ALA A 7 14.75 -14.69 -2.16
N MET A 8 15.02 -13.65 -1.37
CA MET A 8 14.04 -13.05 -0.50
C MET A 8 12.92 -12.52 -1.39
N ASP A 9 11.70 -13.08 -1.26
CA ASP A 9 10.58 -12.77 -2.17
C ASP A 9 10.31 -11.26 -2.24
N CYS A 10 10.59 -10.55 -1.14
CA CYS A 10 10.60 -9.09 -1.07
C CYS A 10 12.04 -8.60 -0.86
N ALA A 11 12.54 -7.77 -1.78
CA ALA A 11 13.84 -7.14 -1.62
C ALA A 11 13.81 -6.07 -0.51
N PRO A 12 14.81 -6.03 0.38
CA PRO A 12 15.02 -4.92 1.30
C PRO A 12 15.14 -3.59 0.56
N TRP A 13 14.82 -2.50 1.25
CA TRP A 13 14.90 -1.15 0.65
C TRP A 13 16.34 -0.81 0.23
N GLU A 14 17.36 -1.34 0.92
CA GLU A 14 18.77 -1.16 0.57
C GLU A 14 19.09 -1.76 -0.80
N ASN A 15 18.55 -2.95 -1.10
CA ASN A 15 18.76 -3.62 -2.37
C ASN A 15 18.08 -2.85 -3.51
N ILE A 16 16.85 -2.37 -3.27
CA ILE A 16 16.12 -1.53 -4.22
C ILE A 16 16.87 -0.21 -4.46
N HIS A 17 17.34 0.44 -3.41
CA HIS A 17 18.12 1.69 -3.49
C HIS A 17 19.41 1.50 -4.29
N ASN A 18 20.16 0.43 -4.02
CA ASN A 18 21.37 0.10 -4.75
C ASN A 18 21.10 -0.22 -6.22
N TYR A 19 19.99 -0.92 -6.51
CA TYR A 19 19.54 -1.14 -7.87
C TYR A 19 19.24 0.18 -8.61
N LEU A 20 18.49 1.09 -7.99
CA LEU A 20 18.16 2.40 -8.58
C LEU A 20 19.41 3.26 -8.81
N LYS A 21 20.36 3.27 -7.87
CA LYS A 21 21.66 3.94 -8.04
C LYS A 21 22.44 3.37 -9.24
N ARG A 22 22.51 2.04 -9.35
CA ARG A 22 23.18 1.38 -10.49
C ARG A 22 22.49 1.70 -11.80
N TYR A 23 21.16 1.73 -11.82
CA TYR A 23 20.38 2.13 -12.99
C TYR A 23 20.70 3.57 -13.41
N ALA A 24 20.66 4.52 -12.46
CA ALA A 24 20.97 5.92 -12.72
C ALA A 24 22.39 6.13 -13.25
N ASN A 25 23.38 5.40 -12.70
CA ASN A 25 24.76 5.45 -13.19
C ASN A 25 24.91 4.85 -14.59
N LYS A 26 24.29 3.69 -14.85
CA LYS A 26 24.37 2.99 -16.15
C LYS A 26 23.85 3.85 -17.30
N PHE A 27 22.82 4.67 -17.06
CA PHE A 27 22.20 5.52 -18.06
C PHE A 27 22.62 6.99 -17.97
N HIS A 28 23.68 7.31 -17.21
CA HIS A 28 24.20 8.68 -17.06
C HIS A 28 23.09 9.68 -16.66
N LEU A 29 22.23 9.29 -15.71
CA LEU A 29 21.15 10.14 -15.22
C LEU A 29 21.62 11.06 -14.09
N ILE A 30 22.60 10.64 -13.30
CA ILE A 30 23.10 11.40 -12.15
C ILE A 30 23.64 12.78 -12.57
N GLU A 31 24.34 12.87 -13.70
CA GLU A 31 24.85 14.13 -14.25
C GLU A 31 23.74 15.11 -14.68
N ARG A 32 22.50 14.62 -14.84
CA ARG A 32 21.33 15.41 -15.24
C ARG A 32 20.45 15.81 -14.06
N ILE A 33 20.79 15.39 -12.84
CA ILE A 33 20.01 15.66 -11.63
C ILE A 33 20.72 16.76 -10.83
N ARG A 34 19.98 17.83 -10.55
CA ARG A 34 20.40 18.85 -9.57
C ARG A 34 19.80 18.51 -8.21
N PHE A 35 20.61 17.95 -7.32
CA PHE A 35 20.21 17.70 -5.93
C PHE A 35 20.10 19.01 -5.14
N GLU A 36 19.49 18.92 -3.95
CA GLU A 36 19.33 20.06 -3.03
C GLU A 36 18.70 21.31 -3.68
N THR A 37 17.82 21.07 -4.65
CA THR A 37 17.14 22.11 -5.42
C THR A 37 15.64 21.89 -5.27
N LYS A 38 14.97 22.77 -4.53
CA LYS A 38 13.54 22.70 -4.24
C LYS A 38 12.77 23.56 -5.23
N ILE A 39 11.81 22.97 -5.94
CA ILE A 39 10.89 23.74 -6.80
C ILE A 39 9.88 24.45 -5.91
N ILE A 40 9.80 25.78 -6.01
CA ILE A 40 8.89 26.61 -5.20
C ILE A 40 7.64 27.02 -5.98
N LEU A 41 7.77 27.20 -7.30
CA LEU A 41 6.66 27.67 -8.13
C LEU A 41 6.86 27.22 -9.58
N ILE A 42 5.76 26.81 -10.21
CA ILE A 42 5.66 26.55 -11.63
C ILE A 42 4.57 27.49 -12.15
N ASP A 43 4.95 28.40 -13.03
CA ASP A 43 4.02 29.36 -13.63
C ASP A 43 3.85 29.11 -15.12
N LYS A 44 2.62 29.30 -15.59
CA LYS A 44 2.35 29.43 -17.02
C LYS A 44 2.41 30.91 -17.31
N ASN A 45 3.39 31.33 -18.10
CA ASN A 45 3.46 32.72 -18.52
C ASN A 45 2.11 33.11 -19.15
N ASP A 46 1.47 34.14 -18.58
CA ASP A 46 0.07 34.45 -18.86
C ASP A 46 -0.14 34.77 -20.35
N LEU A 47 -1.22 34.22 -20.90
CA LEU A 47 -1.49 34.01 -22.32
C LEU A 47 -1.24 35.24 -23.22
N LYS A 48 -0.58 35.04 -24.36
CA LYS A 48 -0.97 35.72 -25.63
C LYS A 48 -0.58 35.03 -26.93
N ASN A 49 0.45 34.18 -26.99
CA ASN A 49 0.84 33.52 -28.26
C ASN A 49 1.41 32.11 -28.04
N GLY A 50 0.51 31.14 -27.90
CA GLY A 50 0.62 29.81 -28.49
C GLY A 50 1.71 28.80 -28.07
N ASN A 51 2.89 29.19 -27.55
CA ASN A 51 3.99 28.26 -27.19
C ASN A 51 5.09 29.00 -26.40
N LEU A 52 4.79 29.48 -25.18
CA LEU A 52 5.83 30.05 -24.31
C LEU A 52 6.31 29.00 -23.29
N PRO A 53 7.60 29.01 -22.90
CA PRO A 53 8.14 28.08 -21.93
C PRO A 53 7.55 28.32 -20.54
N LEU A 54 7.41 27.24 -19.77
CA LEU A 54 6.98 27.23 -18.39
C LEU A 54 8.09 27.78 -17.50
N ILE A 55 7.74 28.72 -16.63
CA ILE A 55 8.71 29.32 -15.70
C ILE A 55 8.73 28.48 -14.43
N VAL A 56 9.90 27.99 -14.07
CA VAL A 56 10.14 27.23 -12.84
C VAL A 56 11.07 28.02 -11.94
N LYS A 57 10.55 28.41 -10.77
CA LYS A 57 11.38 29.02 -9.73
C LYS A 57 11.84 27.93 -8.77
N VAL A 58 13.12 27.96 -8.44
CA VAL A 58 13.74 27.02 -7.51
C VAL A 58 14.46 27.75 -6.39
N GLU A 59 14.54 27.08 -5.24
CA GLU A 59 15.33 27.44 -4.09
C GLU A 59 16.49 26.44 -3.98
N THR A 60 17.71 26.97 -3.97
CA THR A 60 18.95 26.21 -3.86
C THR A 60 19.31 25.96 -2.39
N ALA A 61 20.19 24.99 -2.12
CA ALA A 61 20.69 24.69 -0.77
C ALA A 61 21.17 25.91 0.03
N ASN A 62 21.74 26.90 -0.67
CA ASN A 62 22.27 28.12 -0.06
C ASN A 62 21.19 29.19 0.21
N GLY A 63 19.91 28.87 0.01
CA GLY A 63 18.79 29.82 0.13
C GLY A 63 18.68 30.78 -1.05
N GLY A 64 19.48 30.60 -2.10
CA GLY A 64 19.40 31.40 -3.33
C GLY A 64 18.22 30.99 -4.20
N HIS A 65 17.62 31.95 -4.89
CA HIS A 65 16.53 31.71 -5.84
C HIS A 65 17.01 31.78 -7.28
N GLU A 66 16.68 30.77 -8.08
CA GLU A 66 16.97 30.71 -9.51
C GLU A 66 15.67 30.52 -10.30
N THR A 67 15.64 31.01 -11.54
CA THR A 67 14.47 30.88 -12.43
C THR A 67 14.92 30.21 -13.72
N PHE A 68 14.14 29.22 -14.16
CA PHE A 68 14.38 28.42 -15.36
C PHE A 68 13.16 28.44 -16.27
N GLU A 69 13.41 28.25 -17.56
CA GLU A 69 12.39 28.13 -18.60
C GLU A 69 12.44 26.71 -19.18
N PHE A 70 11.29 26.04 -19.28
CA PHE A 70 11.18 24.68 -19.81
C PHE A 70 9.97 24.54 -20.75
N ASP A 71 10.14 23.81 -21.85
CA ASP A 71 9.03 23.53 -22.78
C ASP A 71 8.02 22.51 -22.21
N LEU A 72 8.50 21.57 -21.39
CA LEU A 72 7.71 20.50 -20.79
C LEU A 72 8.16 20.26 -19.35
N ILE A 73 7.19 20.03 -18.47
CA ILE A 73 7.43 19.64 -17.08
C ILE A 73 6.77 18.30 -16.81
N VAL A 74 7.54 17.36 -16.26
CA VAL A 74 7.05 16.08 -15.74
C VAL A 74 7.14 16.12 -14.22
N VAL A 75 5.99 15.99 -13.55
CA VAL A 75 5.91 16.00 -12.08
C VAL A 75 6.05 14.57 -11.56
N ALA A 76 7.14 14.31 -10.83
CA ALA A 76 7.48 12.99 -10.27
C ALA A 76 7.72 13.05 -8.75
N THR A 77 6.93 13.85 -8.02
CA THR A 77 7.11 14.10 -6.57
C THR A 77 6.66 12.95 -5.66
N GLY A 78 5.98 11.95 -6.22
CA GLY A 78 5.36 10.88 -5.46
C GLY A 78 4.14 11.32 -4.64
N LEU A 79 3.41 10.35 -4.08
CA LEU A 79 2.18 10.58 -3.32
C LEU A 79 2.35 10.48 -1.80
N PHE A 80 3.42 9.81 -1.34
CA PHE A 80 3.55 9.39 0.06
C PHE A 80 4.56 10.20 0.87
N SER A 81 4.98 11.37 0.37
CA SER A 81 6.06 12.17 0.97
C SER A 81 5.58 13.02 2.16
N THR A 82 4.31 13.42 2.16
CA THR A 82 3.73 14.27 3.21
C THR A 82 2.77 13.45 4.06
N PRO A 83 3.00 13.31 5.38
CA PRO A 83 2.12 12.53 6.24
C PRO A 83 0.79 13.25 6.48
N GLU A 84 -0.31 12.53 6.35
CA GLU A 84 -1.64 13.01 6.74
C GLU A 84 -1.89 12.64 8.20
N LYS A 85 -1.99 13.66 9.08
CA LYS A 85 -2.22 13.47 10.52
C LYS A 85 -3.66 13.84 10.85
N PRO A 86 -4.55 12.85 11.11
CA PRO A 86 -5.92 13.15 11.51
C PRO A 86 -5.96 13.78 12.90
N ASN A 87 -6.86 14.75 13.09
CA ASN A 87 -7.14 15.32 14.40
C ASN A 87 -8.26 14.51 15.09
N PHE A 88 -7.99 13.99 16.28
CA PHE A 88 -8.97 13.25 17.07
C PHE A 88 -9.63 14.16 18.12
N ARG A 89 -10.94 13.99 18.31
CA ARG A 89 -11.66 14.68 19.38
C ARG A 89 -11.08 14.28 20.74
N GLY A 90 -10.63 15.27 21.52
CA GLY A 90 -10.02 15.04 22.82
C GLY A 90 -8.56 14.58 22.79
N GLN A 91 -7.87 14.65 21.63
CA GLN A 91 -6.46 14.25 21.53
C GLN A 91 -5.53 14.95 22.53
N ASN A 92 -5.82 16.21 22.87
CA ASN A 92 -5.03 17.00 23.83
C ASN A 92 -5.12 16.47 25.27
N ASN A 93 -6.15 15.68 25.58
CA ASN A 93 -6.32 15.06 26.90
C ASN A 93 -5.61 13.71 27.00
N PHE A 94 -5.08 13.19 25.88
CA PHE A 94 -4.37 11.93 25.87
C PHE A 94 -2.96 12.14 26.44
N ALA A 95 -2.68 11.50 27.57
CA ALA A 95 -1.37 11.58 28.24
C ALA A 95 -0.26 10.79 27.54
N GLY A 96 -0.59 10.01 26.50
CA GLY A 96 0.39 9.26 25.71
C GLY A 96 0.88 10.05 24.48
N SER A 97 1.79 9.45 23.72
CA SER A 97 2.30 10.03 22.47
C SER A 97 1.45 9.59 21.27
N ILE A 98 1.07 10.56 20.43
CA ILE A 98 0.48 10.32 19.11
C ILE A 98 1.56 10.59 18.07
N GLN A 99 1.89 9.60 17.26
CA GLN A 99 2.95 9.68 16.24
C GLN A 99 2.43 9.12 14.92
N HIS A 100 2.84 9.72 13.80
CA HIS A 100 2.64 9.11 12.48
C HIS A 100 3.76 8.09 12.24
N ILE A 101 3.51 7.06 11.43
CA ILE A 101 4.48 5.98 11.18
C ILE A 101 5.83 6.49 10.67
N THR A 102 5.83 7.61 9.92
CA THR A 102 7.05 8.27 9.42
C THR A 102 7.97 8.78 10.53
N ASP A 103 7.42 9.02 11.72
CA ASP A 103 8.14 9.55 12.89
C ASP A 103 8.74 8.39 13.73
N ILE A 104 8.42 7.14 13.40
CA ILE A 104 8.98 5.94 14.03
C ILE A 104 10.23 5.52 13.22
N LYS A 105 11.38 5.55 13.88
CA LYS A 105 12.71 5.24 13.29
C LYS A 105 13.34 3.99 13.87
N SER A 106 12.91 3.53 15.04
CA SER A 106 13.43 2.34 15.70
C SER A 106 12.33 1.59 16.45
N GLU A 107 12.45 0.26 16.49
CA GLU A 107 11.66 -0.65 17.32
C GLU A 107 11.72 -0.31 18.82
N ASP A 108 12.82 0.32 19.26
CA ASP A 108 12.99 0.76 20.65
C ASP A 108 11.90 1.73 21.11
N GLN A 109 11.32 2.50 20.18
CA GLN A 109 10.21 3.41 20.49
C GLN A 109 8.95 2.68 20.96
N LEU A 110 8.84 1.38 20.66
CA LEU A 110 7.67 0.55 20.96
C LEU A 110 7.87 -0.31 22.22
N LYS A 111 9.12 -0.53 22.64
CA LYS A 111 9.46 -1.43 23.74
C LYS A 111 8.73 -1.05 25.03
N ASN A 112 8.11 -2.05 25.67
CA ASN A 112 7.33 -1.91 26.90
C ASN A 112 6.13 -0.94 26.82
N LYS A 113 5.72 -0.48 25.62
CA LYS A 113 4.57 0.39 25.42
C LYS A 113 3.30 -0.41 25.14
N ARG A 114 2.15 0.19 25.43
CA ARG A 114 0.85 -0.27 24.90
C ARG A 114 0.57 0.57 23.67
N VAL A 115 0.50 -0.07 22.50
CA VAL A 115 0.42 0.61 21.21
C VAL A 115 -0.96 0.42 20.61
N ILE A 116 -1.53 1.51 20.09
CA ILE A 116 -2.73 1.48 19.26
C ILE A 116 -2.32 1.95 17.86
N VAL A 117 -2.53 1.12 16.85
CA VAL A 117 -2.29 1.44 15.45
C VAL A 117 -3.63 1.84 14.82
N ILE A 118 -3.67 3.00 14.19
CA ILE A 118 -4.86 3.54 13.55
C ILE A 118 -4.68 3.45 12.02
N GLY A 119 -5.60 2.78 11.34
CA GLY A 119 -5.59 2.55 9.89
C GLY A 119 -5.66 1.05 9.54
N GLY A 120 -6.14 0.75 8.34
CA GLY A 120 -6.31 -0.63 7.82
C GLY A 120 -5.46 -0.96 6.59
N ALA A 121 -4.74 0.02 6.05
CA ALA A 121 -3.92 -0.14 4.85
C ALA A 121 -2.58 -0.85 5.15
N LYS A 122 -1.81 -1.11 4.09
CA LYS A 122 -0.54 -1.86 4.17
C LYS A 122 0.41 -1.34 5.25
N SER A 123 0.69 -0.04 5.30
CA SER A 123 1.60 0.54 6.31
C SER A 123 1.11 0.34 7.75
N ALA A 124 -0.20 0.35 7.98
CA ALA A 124 -0.77 0.10 9.30
C ALA A 124 -0.61 -1.37 9.71
N VAL A 125 -0.80 -2.31 8.78
CA VAL A 125 -0.56 -3.74 9.04
C VAL A 125 0.92 -4.01 9.33
N ASP A 126 1.82 -3.43 8.55
CA ASP A 126 3.28 -3.56 8.75
C ASP A 126 3.66 -3.01 10.15
N MET A 127 3.11 -1.85 10.54
CA MET A 127 3.31 -1.26 11.87
C MET A 127 2.69 -2.08 13.01
N ALA A 128 1.49 -2.62 12.82
CA ALA A 128 0.82 -3.46 13.80
C ALA A 128 1.62 -4.75 14.05
N THR A 129 2.20 -5.32 13.00
CA THR A 129 3.09 -6.48 13.07
C THR A 129 4.36 -6.13 13.85
N LEU A 130 5.00 -5.01 13.53
CA LEU A 130 6.18 -4.52 14.26
C LEU A 130 5.86 -4.29 15.75
N ALA A 131 4.75 -3.63 16.04
CA ALA A 131 4.30 -3.40 17.41
C ALA A 131 3.94 -4.69 18.14
N ALA A 132 3.35 -5.68 17.47
CA ALA A 132 3.03 -6.98 18.08
C ALA A 132 4.30 -7.74 18.51
N MET A 133 5.42 -7.57 17.80
CA MET A 133 6.70 -8.22 18.14
C MET A 133 7.45 -7.53 19.29
N HIS A 134 7.38 -6.20 19.40
CA HIS A 134 8.25 -5.43 20.31
C HIS A 134 7.52 -4.71 21.45
N ALA A 135 6.22 -4.45 21.32
CA ALA A 135 5.44 -3.73 22.33
C ALA A 135 4.91 -4.66 23.43
N ARG A 136 4.46 -4.08 24.55
CA ARG A 136 3.78 -4.83 25.61
C ARG A 136 2.41 -5.34 25.16
N SER A 137 1.71 -4.54 24.36
CA SER A 137 0.44 -4.92 23.73
C SER A 137 0.20 -4.07 22.49
N CYS A 138 -0.50 -4.64 21.50
CA CYS A 138 -0.85 -3.97 20.25
C CYS A 138 -2.35 -4.13 19.99
N HIS A 139 -3.02 -3.02 19.67
CA HIS A 139 -4.40 -3.01 19.18
C HIS A 139 -4.44 -2.26 17.86
N MET A 140 -5.20 -2.78 16.89
CA MET A 140 -5.39 -2.15 15.59
C MET A 140 -6.83 -1.67 15.45
N VAL A 141 -7.01 -0.43 15.00
CA VAL A 141 -8.31 0.20 14.81
C VAL A 141 -8.40 0.73 13.38
N PHE A 142 -9.40 0.31 12.63
CA PHE A 142 -9.62 0.73 11.25
C PHE A 142 -11.10 0.98 10.97
N SER A 143 -11.40 1.90 10.05
CA SER A 143 -12.78 2.21 9.65
C SER A 143 -13.34 1.23 8.62
N HIS A 144 -12.47 0.67 7.77
CA HIS A 144 -12.84 -0.28 6.72
C HIS A 144 -11.97 -1.53 6.84
N SER A 145 -12.60 -2.70 6.74
CA SER A 145 -11.90 -3.98 6.70
C SER A 145 -11.26 -4.19 5.33
N TYR A 146 -9.99 -4.58 5.32
CA TYR A 146 -9.27 -4.97 4.11
C TYR A 146 -8.99 -6.47 4.12
N TRP A 147 -8.98 -7.08 2.94
CA TRP A 147 -8.56 -8.47 2.78
C TRP A 147 -7.05 -8.57 2.96
N ILE A 148 -6.61 -9.28 4.00
CA ILE A 148 -5.20 -9.61 4.21
C ILE A 148 -4.93 -10.92 3.47
N LEU A 149 -4.20 -10.82 2.36
CA LEU A 149 -3.83 -11.98 1.56
C LEU A 149 -2.37 -12.36 1.84
N PRO A 150 -2.05 -13.65 2.02
CA PRO A 150 -0.67 -14.09 2.17
C PRO A 150 0.08 -13.96 0.85
N HIS A 151 1.36 -13.60 0.91
CA HIS A 151 2.22 -13.48 -0.28
C HIS A 151 2.37 -14.81 -1.04
N LYS A 152 2.23 -15.95 -0.35
CA LYS A 152 2.25 -17.28 -0.96
C LYS A 152 0.96 -18.02 -0.67
N ILE A 153 0.37 -18.57 -1.72
CA ILE A 153 -0.81 -19.43 -1.66
C ILE A 153 -0.39 -20.89 -1.90
N LEU A 154 -1.32 -21.83 -1.68
CA LEU A 154 -1.07 -23.26 -1.84
C LEU A 154 0.16 -23.73 -1.05
N HIS A 155 0.14 -23.61 0.28
CA HIS A 155 1.19 -24.12 1.17
C HIS A 155 2.59 -23.53 0.91
N GLY A 156 2.67 -22.33 0.33
CA GLY A 156 3.95 -21.64 0.14
C GLY A 156 4.61 -21.90 -1.22
N TYR A 157 3.97 -22.64 -2.13
CA TYR A 157 4.57 -22.96 -3.43
C TYR A 157 4.34 -21.90 -4.50
N VAL A 158 3.22 -21.18 -4.44
CA VAL A 158 2.83 -20.25 -5.50
C VAL A 158 2.79 -18.82 -4.96
N PRO A 159 3.62 -17.90 -5.50
CA PRO A 159 3.52 -16.49 -5.20
C PRO A 159 2.15 -15.94 -5.65
N LEU A 160 1.47 -15.23 -4.77
CA LEU A 160 0.18 -14.61 -5.04
C LEU A 160 0.28 -13.56 -6.16
N ASP A 161 1.46 -12.96 -6.34
CA ASP A 161 1.74 -11.98 -7.40
C ASP A 161 1.46 -12.51 -8.80
N PHE A 162 1.57 -13.83 -9.02
CA PHE A 162 1.14 -14.44 -10.28
C PHE A 162 -0.35 -14.15 -10.55
N GLY A 163 -1.19 -14.24 -9.51
CA GLY A 163 -2.62 -13.91 -9.57
C GLY A 163 -2.90 -12.45 -9.94
N PHE A 164 -1.97 -11.54 -9.71
CA PHE A 164 -2.07 -10.11 -10.04
C PHE A 164 -1.36 -9.73 -11.35
N THR A 165 -0.89 -10.71 -12.12
CA THR A 165 -0.37 -10.43 -13.47
C THR A 165 -1.46 -9.90 -14.38
N ARG A 166 -1.10 -9.06 -15.35
CA ARG A 166 -2.04 -8.44 -16.31
C ARG A 166 -2.92 -9.47 -17.03
N ILE A 167 -2.43 -10.69 -17.25
CA ILE A 167 -3.22 -11.78 -17.85
C ILE A 167 -4.27 -12.26 -16.85
N LEU A 168 -3.85 -12.58 -15.62
CA LEU A 168 -4.75 -13.12 -14.61
C LEU A 168 -5.73 -12.07 -14.08
N THR A 169 -5.36 -10.80 -13.96
CA THR A 169 -6.29 -9.71 -13.60
C THR A 169 -7.34 -9.45 -14.68
N ASN A 170 -7.06 -9.74 -15.95
CA ASN A 170 -8.06 -9.65 -17.02
C ASN A 170 -9.03 -10.85 -17.02
N ILE A 171 -8.59 -11.99 -16.48
CA ILE A 171 -9.38 -13.24 -16.44
C ILE A 171 -10.18 -13.32 -15.13
N PHE A 172 -9.58 -12.89 -14.05
CA PHE A 172 -10.08 -12.89 -12.68
C PHE A 172 -9.99 -11.47 -12.17
N ASP A 173 -11.09 -10.72 -12.30
CA ASP A 173 -11.16 -9.38 -11.74
C ASP A 173 -10.94 -9.47 -10.22
N PRO A 174 -9.83 -8.93 -9.68
CA PRO A 174 -9.47 -9.14 -8.28
C PRO A 174 -10.30 -8.28 -7.32
N PHE A 175 -11.21 -7.45 -7.85
CA PHE A 175 -12.03 -6.52 -7.07
C PHE A 175 -13.52 -6.87 -7.22
N PRO A 176 -14.28 -6.92 -6.12
CA PRO A 176 -15.72 -7.20 -6.13
C PRO A 176 -16.55 -6.24 -6.99
N ASN A 177 -16.02 -5.04 -7.27
CA ASN A 177 -16.70 -3.95 -7.97
C ASN A 177 -16.09 -3.65 -9.35
N ALA A 178 -15.15 -4.45 -9.82
CA ALA A 178 -14.61 -4.30 -11.18
C ALA A 178 -15.63 -4.84 -12.19
N PRO A 179 -15.84 -4.16 -13.34
CA PRO A 179 -16.73 -4.65 -14.38
C PRO A 179 -16.20 -6.00 -14.89
N HIS A 180 -16.91 -7.07 -14.53
CA HIS A 180 -16.50 -8.43 -14.85
C HIS A 180 -16.23 -8.59 -16.35
N SER A 181 -15.03 -9.05 -16.70
CA SER A 181 -14.65 -9.24 -18.09
C SER A 181 -15.49 -10.34 -18.77
N ALA A 182 -15.66 -10.27 -20.09
CA ALA A 182 -16.37 -11.32 -20.84
C ALA A 182 -15.72 -12.71 -20.66
N ALA A 183 -14.41 -12.74 -20.41
CA ALA A 183 -13.66 -13.96 -20.11
C ALA A 183 -14.03 -14.54 -18.74
N PHE A 184 -14.22 -13.69 -17.72
CA PHE A 184 -14.70 -14.09 -16.40
C PHE A 184 -16.07 -14.78 -16.50
N TYR A 185 -17.03 -14.17 -17.21
CA TYR A 185 -18.35 -14.78 -17.43
C TYR A 185 -18.29 -16.09 -18.21
N PHE A 186 -17.43 -16.18 -19.22
CA PHE A 186 -17.26 -17.42 -19.99
C PHE A 186 -16.71 -18.55 -19.11
N LEU A 187 -15.64 -18.29 -18.35
CA LEU A 187 -15.03 -19.28 -17.46
C LEU A 187 -15.97 -19.68 -16.33
N HIS A 188 -16.67 -18.72 -15.72
CA HIS A 188 -17.65 -19.00 -14.69
C HIS A 188 -18.87 -19.77 -15.24
N ARG A 189 -19.26 -19.56 -16.51
CA ARG A 189 -20.34 -20.32 -17.14
C ARG A 189 -19.93 -21.74 -17.52
N VAL A 190 -18.72 -21.94 -18.02
CA VAL A 190 -18.22 -23.24 -18.48
C VAL A 190 -17.75 -24.12 -17.31
N PHE A 191 -17.15 -23.52 -16.27
CA PHE A 191 -16.57 -24.23 -15.13
C PHE A 191 -17.22 -23.86 -13.80
N SER A 192 -18.49 -23.45 -13.80
CA SER A 192 -19.24 -23.04 -12.60
C SER A 192 -19.07 -23.99 -11.43
N PHE A 193 -19.19 -25.29 -11.68
CA PHE A 193 -19.06 -26.37 -10.70
C PHE A 193 -17.67 -26.44 -10.05
N VAL A 194 -16.61 -26.18 -10.82
CA VAL A 194 -15.23 -26.19 -10.31
C VAL A 194 -15.00 -24.98 -9.41
N PHE A 195 -15.49 -23.80 -9.81
CA PHE A 195 -15.40 -22.59 -9.01
C PHE A 195 -16.18 -22.69 -7.70
N THR A 196 -17.40 -23.25 -7.72
CA THR A 196 -18.18 -23.47 -6.48
C THR A 196 -17.44 -24.40 -5.53
N LYS A 197 -16.88 -25.51 -6.03
CA LYS A 197 -16.12 -26.44 -5.18
C LYS A 197 -14.83 -25.85 -4.63
N ILE A 198 -14.11 -25.05 -5.41
CA ILE A 198 -12.90 -24.36 -4.94
C ILE A 198 -13.28 -23.34 -3.86
N SER A 199 -14.32 -22.53 -4.13
CA SER A 199 -14.85 -21.55 -3.17
C SER A 199 -15.28 -22.21 -1.85
N ASP A 200 -16.08 -23.27 -1.93
CA ASP A 200 -16.55 -24.02 -0.76
C ASP A 200 -15.39 -24.68 -0.01
N SER A 201 -14.39 -25.21 -0.72
CA SER A 201 -13.20 -25.80 -0.11
C SER A 201 -12.37 -24.75 0.63
N ILE A 202 -12.13 -23.59 0.01
CA ILE A 202 -11.42 -22.47 0.65
C ILE A 202 -12.21 -21.95 1.85
N ALA A 203 -13.53 -21.76 1.72
CA ALA A 203 -14.39 -21.31 2.80
C ALA A 203 -14.38 -22.29 3.98
N ASN A 204 -14.53 -23.59 3.72
CA ASN A 204 -14.49 -24.62 4.75
C ASN A 204 -13.11 -24.73 5.40
N PHE A 205 -12.03 -24.59 4.63
CA PHE A 205 -10.67 -24.56 5.17
C PHE A 205 -10.44 -23.37 6.09
N LEU A 206 -10.84 -22.16 5.66
CA LEU A 206 -10.72 -20.94 6.46
C LEU A 206 -11.59 -21.01 7.72
N ILE A 207 -12.85 -21.46 7.60
CA ILE A 207 -13.76 -21.64 8.74
C ILE A 207 -13.22 -22.69 9.70
N SER A 208 -12.64 -23.79 9.21
CA SER A 208 -12.06 -24.83 10.07
C SER A 208 -10.82 -24.33 10.81
N LYS A 209 -9.92 -23.65 10.10
CA LYS A 209 -8.64 -23.19 10.64
C LYS A 209 -8.76 -22.02 11.62
N TYR A 210 -9.70 -21.11 11.38
CA TYR A 210 -9.86 -19.90 12.18
C TYR A 210 -11.15 -19.90 13.00
N LYS A 211 -11.84 -21.03 13.14
CA LYS A 211 -13.15 -21.14 13.82
C LYS A 211 -13.14 -20.55 15.21
N SER A 212 -12.15 -20.91 16.03
CA SER A 212 -12.04 -20.44 17.42
C SER A 212 -11.84 -18.93 17.52
N ASP A 213 -11.08 -18.37 16.58
CA ASP A 213 -10.64 -16.98 16.62
C ASP A 213 -11.69 -16.05 15.97
N LEU A 214 -12.37 -16.53 14.93
CA LEU A 214 -13.48 -15.85 14.24
C LEU A 214 -14.72 -15.67 15.12
N PHE A 215 -14.98 -16.60 16.06
CA PHE A 215 -16.13 -16.53 16.96
C PHE A 215 -15.81 -15.87 18.32
N ALA A 216 -14.53 -15.69 18.65
CA ALA A 216 -14.12 -14.93 19.83
C ALA A 216 -14.24 -13.40 19.60
N ASP A 217 -14.09 -12.95 18.37
CA ASP A 217 -14.23 -11.55 17.97
C ASP A 217 -15.54 -11.29 17.21
N GLU A 218 -16.66 -11.12 17.95
CA GLU A 218 -17.93 -10.58 17.40
C GLU A 218 -17.75 -9.19 16.73
N LYS A 219 -16.56 -8.58 16.83
CA LYS A 219 -16.22 -7.28 16.26
C LYS A 219 -15.68 -7.33 14.83
N PHE A 220 -15.10 -8.44 14.37
CA PHE A 220 -14.33 -8.44 13.11
C PHE A 220 -15.19 -8.80 11.88
N ILE A 221 -16.29 -9.53 12.07
CA ILE A 221 -17.25 -9.82 11.00
C ILE A 221 -18.64 -9.42 11.49
N PRO A 222 -19.28 -8.38 10.93
CA PRO A 222 -20.66 -8.08 11.26
C PRO A 222 -21.52 -9.31 10.96
N LYS A 223 -22.39 -9.69 11.91
CA LYS A 223 -23.29 -10.87 11.84
C LYS A 223 -24.12 -10.94 10.55
N GLU A 224 -24.22 -9.85 9.81
CA GLU A 224 -24.97 -9.72 8.56
C GLU A 224 -24.13 -9.84 7.27
N SER A 225 -22.83 -10.11 7.36
CA SER A 225 -21.94 -10.13 6.19
C SER A 225 -21.55 -11.53 5.74
N ILE A 226 -21.50 -11.69 4.41
CA ILE A 226 -21.11 -12.85 3.59
C ILE A 226 -22.16 -13.96 3.41
N ARG A 227 -23.08 -14.18 4.35
CA ARG A 227 -24.08 -15.27 4.21
C ARG A 227 -25.47 -14.89 3.70
N ASN A 228 -25.78 -13.61 3.50
CA ASN A 228 -27.09 -13.20 2.98
C ASN A 228 -26.98 -12.70 1.53
N PRO A 229 -27.37 -13.50 0.52
CA PRO A 229 -27.29 -13.10 -0.89
C PRO A 229 -28.12 -11.85 -1.22
N HIS A 230 -29.06 -11.45 -0.34
CA HIS A 230 -29.80 -10.19 -0.48
C HIS A 230 -28.98 -8.92 -0.19
N ASN A 231 -27.85 -9.02 0.53
CA ASN A 231 -26.99 -7.86 0.83
C ASN A 231 -25.97 -7.55 -0.28
N ILE A 232 -25.80 -8.45 -1.26
CA ILE A 232 -24.91 -8.24 -2.42
C ILE A 232 -25.50 -7.20 -3.39
N MET A 233 -26.82 -6.97 -3.36
CA MET A 233 -27.49 -5.98 -4.23
C MET A 233 -27.61 -4.56 -3.63
N ARG A 234 -27.09 -4.28 -2.44
CA ARG A 234 -27.27 -2.97 -1.76
C ARG A 234 -26.03 -2.10 -1.62
N ILE A 235 -24.99 -2.36 -2.42
CA ILE A 235 -23.87 -1.42 -2.59
C ILE A 235 -23.92 -0.89 -4.03
N THR A 236 -24.80 0.08 -4.24
CA THR A 236 -24.77 1.10 -5.30
C THR A 236 -25.09 2.44 -4.66
#